data_AF-A0A9D5JT79-F1
#
_entry.id   AF-A0A9D5JT79-F1
#
_cell.length_a   1.000
_cell.length_b   1.000
_cell.length_c   1.000
_cell.angle_alpha   90.00
_cell.angle_beta   90.00
_cell.angle_gamma   90.00
#
_symmetry.space_group_name_H-M   'P 1'
#
loop_
_entity.id
_entity.type
_entity.pdbx_description
1 polymer ?
#
loop_
_entity_poly.entity_id
_entity_poly.type
_entity_poly.pdbx_seq_one_letter_code
_entity_poly.pdbx_strand_id
1 'polypeptide(L)'
;MNRMFRSLAVCLILGIGVGLVVSPLTLAQQYCISQDFTRNIQAIASRVQRIDTDDYDLYKERTVEHIIVIPLIKVLGYDDMNPEEVRLQYTISNVDNDDDGNDDKGYPDIVVFKKDDKNKKAKPFMIFECKRLNTGTSTSEFVESREQLSNYLRGTQAPVGVLTNGRIYRFYLYRKEKCTMDTTPFLEIDFEDIGQRGNNIIPMLWPFRKASSFDTDKIQERATKLLEVKAEVKSYLAKQFDSPTKEFLQCIYAQALKEHAKEAGEANAEAMFFLIRQALYEIAKEFHVQ
;
A
#
# COMPACT_ATOMS: atom_id res chain seq x y z
N MET A 1 -23.70 18.92 -6.08
CA MET A 1 -24.35 17.58 -6.11
C MET A 1 -23.59 16.55 -6.96
N ASN A 2 -23.34 16.78 -8.27
CA ASN A 2 -22.73 15.74 -9.14
C ASN A 2 -21.31 15.25 -8.77
N ARG A 3 -20.44 16.10 -8.20
CA ARG A 3 -19.12 15.65 -7.71
C ARG A 3 -19.20 14.84 -6.41
N MET A 4 -20.17 15.15 -5.55
CA MET A 4 -20.41 14.46 -4.28
C MET A 4 -20.85 13.01 -4.51
N PHE A 5 -21.72 12.76 -5.50
CA PHE A 5 -22.16 11.42 -5.89
C PHE A 5 -21.07 10.59 -6.59
N ARG A 6 -20.19 11.21 -7.39
CA ARG A 6 -19.11 10.49 -8.08
C ARG A 6 -18.02 9.99 -7.13
N SER A 7 -17.65 10.74 -6.09
CA SER A 7 -16.72 10.26 -5.07
C SER A 7 -17.35 9.23 -4.11
N LEU A 8 -18.65 9.36 -3.79
CA LEU A 8 -19.34 8.35 -2.97
C LEU A 8 -19.50 7.00 -3.68
N ALA A 9 -19.65 6.98 -5.01
CA ALA A 9 -19.70 5.73 -5.78
C ALA A 9 -18.42 4.90 -5.61
N VAL A 10 -17.26 5.54 -5.48
CA VAL A 10 -15.97 4.83 -5.22
C VAL A 10 -15.93 4.22 -3.81
N CYS A 11 -16.56 4.85 -2.81
CA CYS A 11 -16.72 4.27 -1.48
C CYS A 11 -17.75 3.13 -1.43
N LEU A 12 -18.83 3.21 -2.20
CA LEU A 12 -19.89 2.19 -2.26
C LEU A 12 -19.45 0.93 -3.03
N ILE A 13 -18.63 1.08 -4.07
CA ILE A 13 -18.13 -0.04 -4.90
C ILE A 13 -17.06 -0.89 -4.16
N LEU A 14 -16.50 -0.42 -3.05
CA LEU A 14 -15.47 -1.12 -2.27
C LEU A 14 -15.98 -1.88 -1.02
N GLY A 15 -17.29 -2.12 -0.88
CA GLY A 15 -17.81 -3.17 0.00
C GLY A 15 -18.78 -2.75 1.11
N ILE A 16 -19.81 -1.95 0.81
CA ILE A 16 -20.98 -1.86 1.70
C ILE A 16 -22.23 -2.11 0.87
N GLY A 17 -22.57 -3.39 0.71
CA GLY A 17 -23.92 -3.80 0.40
C GLY A 17 -24.75 -3.71 1.67
N VAL A 18 -25.31 -2.55 1.99
CA VAL A 18 -26.40 -2.47 2.96
C VAL A 18 -27.42 -1.45 2.47
N GLY A 19 -28.62 -1.91 2.16
CA GLY A 19 -29.81 -1.09 1.94
C GLY A 19 -30.28 -0.45 3.24
N LEU A 20 -29.48 0.45 3.80
CA LEU A 20 -29.86 1.29 4.93
C LEU A 20 -30.22 2.68 4.40
N VAL A 21 -31.41 3.16 4.75
CA VAL A 21 -31.79 4.56 4.59
C VAL A 21 -30.91 5.37 5.52
N VAL A 22 -29.81 5.92 4.99
CA VAL A 22 -28.87 6.76 5.76
C VAL A 22 -29.41 8.18 5.78
N SER A 23 -29.55 8.78 6.96
CA SER A 23 -30.04 10.16 7.06
C SER A 23 -29.09 11.15 6.34
N PRO A 24 -29.59 12.24 5.74
CA PRO A 24 -28.74 13.25 5.09
C PRO A 24 -27.67 13.84 6.02
N LEU A 25 -27.96 13.96 7.32
CA LEU A 25 -27.03 14.45 8.33
C LEU A 25 -25.86 13.47 8.53
N THR A 26 -26.14 12.17 8.56
CA THR A 26 -25.13 11.11 8.64
C THR A 26 -24.29 11.03 7.36
N LEU A 27 -24.89 11.28 6.19
CA LEU A 27 -24.17 11.33 4.91
C LEU A 27 -23.20 12.52 4.85
N ALA A 28 -23.62 13.70 5.30
CA ALA A 28 -22.79 14.90 5.37
C ALA A 28 -21.62 14.71 6.36
N GLN A 29 -21.88 14.10 7.52
CA GLN A 29 -20.83 13.74 8.48
C GLN A 29 -19.80 12.78 7.88
N GLN A 30 -20.25 11.71 7.20
CA GLN A 30 -19.36 10.74 6.56
C GLN A 30 -18.53 11.38 5.43
N TYR A 31 -19.13 12.32 4.68
CA TYR A 31 -18.43 13.08 3.66
C TYR A 31 -17.35 13.99 4.27
N CYS A 32 -17.64 14.72 5.34
CA CYS A 32 -16.66 15.55 6.03
C CYS A 32 -15.48 14.71 6.58
N ILE A 33 -15.77 13.58 7.22
CA ILE A 33 -14.74 12.64 7.71
C ILE A 33 -13.86 12.16 6.55
N SER A 34 -14.46 11.85 5.40
CA SER A 34 -13.72 11.45 4.21
C SER A 34 -12.82 12.56 3.68
N GLN A 35 -13.32 13.81 3.62
CA GLN A 35 -12.54 14.97 3.16
C GLN A 35 -11.39 15.31 4.10
N ASP A 36 -11.62 15.29 5.41
CA ASP A 36 -10.57 15.58 6.40
C ASP A 36 -9.49 14.50 6.40
N PHE A 37 -9.89 13.22 6.26
CA PHE A 37 -8.95 12.13 6.07
C PHE A 37 -8.08 12.35 4.82
N THR A 38 -8.69 12.67 3.69
CA THR A 38 -7.97 12.98 2.44
C THR A 38 -7.02 14.16 2.63
N ARG A 39 -7.48 15.27 3.20
CA ARG A 39 -6.65 16.46 3.43
C ARG A 39 -5.44 16.14 4.32
N ASN A 40 -5.63 15.36 5.37
CA ASN A 40 -4.56 14.99 6.28
C ASN A 40 -3.52 14.08 5.63
N ILE A 41 -3.94 13.10 4.81
CA ILE A 41 -3.00 12.29 4.02
C ILE A 41 -2.22 13.14 3.01
N GLN A 42 -2.90 14.08 2.32
CA GLN A 42 -2.23 15.02 1.41
C GLN A 42 -1.24 15.94 2.12
N ALA A 43 -1.52 16.34 3.36
CA ALA A 43 -0.60 17.13 4.17
C ALA A 43 0.68 16.35 4.51
N ILE A 44 0.56 15.04 4.79
CA ILE A 44 1.73 14.17 4.99
C ILE A 44 2.51 14.02 3.68
N ALA A 45 1.84 13.77 2.56
CA ALA A 45 2.49 13.69 1.25
C ALA A 45 3.24 14.97 0.89
N SER A 46 2.65 16.13 1.17
CA SER A 46 3.29 17.43 0.98
C SER A 46 4.51 17.64 1.89
N ARG A 47 4.52 17.02 3.07
CA ARG A 47 5.67 17.07 3.99
C ARG A 47 6.83 16.24 3.46
N VAL A 48 6.57 15.03 2.97
CA VAL A 48 7.57 14.16 2.34
C VAL A 48 8.33 14.92 1.24
N GLN A 49 7.60 15.64 0.37
CA GLN A 49 8.18 16.39 -0.75
C GLN A 49 9.04 17.60 -0.33
N ARG A 50 8.95 18.05 0.93
CA ARG A 50 9.67 19.23 1.45
C ARG A 50 10.87 18.87 2.30
N ILE A 51 11.08 17.58 2.59
CA ILE A 51 12.25 17.14 3.35
C ILE A 51 13.47 17.27 2.43
N ASP A 52 14.45 18.05 2.87
CA ASP A 52 15.72 18.16 2.19
C ASP A 52 16.53 16.87 2.44
N THR A 53 16.83 16.15 1.36
CA THR A 53 17.60 14.90 1.41
C THR A 53 19.11 15.13 1.41
N ASP A 54 19.56 16.38 1.33
CA ASP A 54 20.98 16.73 1.49
C ASP A 54 21.35 16.93 2.97
N ASP A 55 20.36 17.15 3.85
CA ASP A 55 20.54 17.21 5.30
C ASP A 55 20.20 15.86 5.98
N TYR A 56 21.25 15.14 6.38
CA TYR A 56 21.14 13.83 7.03
C TYR A 56 20.19 13.82 8.24
N ASP A 57 20.14 14.89 9.03
CA ASP A 57 19.30 14.92 10.22
C ASP A 57 17.80 15.00 9.89
N LEU A 58 17.45 15.49 8.70
CA LEU A 58 16.08 15.60 8.24
C LEU A 58 15.52 14.31 7.65
N TYR A 59 16.37 13.46 7.06
CA TYR A 59 15.93 12.23 6.38
C TYR A 59 16.29 10.92 7.11
N LYS A 60 17.03 10.98 8.23
CA LYS A 60 17.31 9.79 9.05
C LYS A 60 16.04 9.14 9.62
N GLU A 61 16.12 7.85 9.90
CA GLU A 61 15.02 6.95 10.27
C GLU A 61 14.16 7.50 11.42
N ARG A 62 14.77 7.83 12.56
CA ARG A 62 14.05 8.40 13.73
C ARG A 62 13.33 9.72 13.42
N THR A 63 13.87 10.53 12.52
CA THR A 63 13.21 11.78 12.10
C THR A 63 11.99 11.45 11.25
N VAL A 64 12.14 10.56 10.27
CA VAL A 64 11.06 10.08 9.40
C VAL A 64 9.92 9.45 10.21
N GLU A 65 10.24 8.58 11.18
CA GLU A 65 9.27 8.01 12.11
C GLU A 65 8.43 9.11 12.76
N HIS A 66 9.09 10.10 13.35
CA HIS A 66 8.43 11.14 14.15
C HIS A 66 7.59 12.09 13.31
N ILE A 67 8.09 12.53 12.15
CA ILE A 67 7.45 13.60 11.37
C ILE A 67 6.54 13.07 10.25
N ILE A 68 6.66 11.78 9.89
CA ILE A 68 5.89 11.15 8.81
C ILE A 68 5.07 9.96 9.31
N VAL A 69 5.71 8.93 9.87
CA VAL A 69 5.06 7.64 10.18
C VAL A 69 4.07 7.77 11.35
N ILE A 70 4.48 8.36 12.47
CA ILE A 70 3.59 8.60 13.62
C ILE A 70 2.40 9.49 13.22
N PRO A 71 2.58 10.61 12.49
CA PRO A 71 1.46 11.38 11.95
C PRO A 71 0.51 10.57 11.07
N LEU A 72 1.00 9.64 10.24
CA LEU A 72 0.12 8.74 9.48
C LEU A 72 -0.72 7.87 10.41
N ILE A 73 -0.12 7.27 11.44
CA ILE A 73 -0.81 6.45 12.44
C ILE A 73 -1.93 7.26 13.15
N LYS A 74 -1.65 8.52 13.48
CA LYS A 74 -2.66 9.45 14.03
C LYS A 74 -3.80 9.73 13.04
N VAL A 75 -3.49 9.89 11.76
CA VAL A 75 -4.51 10.07 10.71
C VAL A 75 -5.36 8.82 10.50
N LEU A 76 -4.79 7.63 10.72
CA LEU A 76 -5.54 6.38 10.80
C LEU A 76 -6.43 6.31 12.07
N GLY A 77 -6.24 7.22 13.03
CA GLY A 77 -7.09 7.40 14.20
C GLY A 77 -6.60 6.66 15.44
N TYR A 78 -5.35 6.20 15.46
CA TYR A 78 -4.72 5.62 16.65
C TYR A 78 -4.03 6.70 17.47
N ASP A 79 -4.09 6.57 18.79
CA ASP A 79 -3.47 7.50 19.72
C ASP A 79 -2.02 7.10 20.02
N ASP A 80 -1.07 7.89 19.53
CA ASP A 80 0.37 7.71 19.73
C ASP A 80 0.82 7.92 21.19
N MET A 81 -0.02 8.56 22.01
CA MET A 81 0.24 8.78 23.43
C MET A 81 -0.37 7.69 24.32
N ASN A 82 -1.19 6.80 23.74
CA ASN A 82 -1.81 5.70 24.47
C ASN A 82 -1.00 4.40 24.26
N PRO A 83 -0.28 3.89 25.28
CA PRO A 83 0.49 2.65 25.17
C PRO A 83 -0.37 1.38 25.04
N GLU A 84 -1.69 1.47 25.19
CA GLU A 84 -2.61 0.38 24.83
C GLU A 84 -2.96 0.35 23.33
N GLU A 85 -2.63 1.41 22.58
CA GLU A 85 -2.90 1.55 21.15
C GLU A 85 -1.64 1.61 20.30
N VAL A 86 -0.61 2.32 20.74
CA VAL A 86 0.65 2.47 20.01
C VAL A 86 1.81 2.29 20.96
N ARG A 87 2.75 1.42 20.61
CA ARG A 87 4.00 1.23 21.35
C ARG A 87 5.17 1.41 20.40
N LEU A 88 6.13 2.22 20.82
CA LEU A 88 7.41 2.39 20.13
C LEU A 88 8.41 1.36 20.66
N GLN A 89 9.29 0.83 19.80
CA GLN A 89 10.35 -0.13 20.15
C GLN A 89 9.83 -1.29 21.02
N TYR A 90 8.72 -1.89 20.60
CA TYR A 90 8.03 -2.89 21.39
C TYR A 90 8.83 -4.19 21.46
N THR A 91 9.20 -4.64 22.66
CA THR A 91 9.97 -5.88 22.82
C THR A 91 9.12 -7.11 22.52
N ILE A 92 9.58 -7.92 21.57
CA ILE A 92 9.03 -9.24 21.26
C ILE A 92 9.95 -10.29 21.89
N SER A 93 9.42 -11.05 22.87
CA SER A 93 10.20 -12.04 23.63
C SER A 93 10.27 -13.43 22.98
N ASN A 94 9.60 -13.63 21.83
CA ASN A 94 9.58 -14.90 21.10
C ASN A 94 9.84 -14.63 19.61
N VAL A 95 11.05 -14.20 19.27
CA VAL A 95 11.51 -14.23 17.88
C VAL A 95 12.14 -15.60 17.69
N ASP A 96 11.41 -16.54 17.07
CA ASP A 96 11.90 -17.88 16.79
C ASP A 96 13.08 -17.80 15.80
N ASN A 97 14.30 -17.82 16.34
CA ASN A 97 15.51 -18.24 15.63
C ASN A 97 15.83 -19.65 16.14
N ASP A 98 15.99 -20.59 15.22
CA ASP A 98 16.24 -22.00 15.52
C ASP A 98 17.45 -22.20 16.46
N ASP A 99 17.24 -23.01 17.50
CA ASP A 99 18.17 -23.98 18.09
C ASP A 99 19.45 -23.55 18.86
N ASP A 100 19.66 -22.28 19.26
CA ASP A 100 20.90 -21.89 19.99
C ASP A 100 20.70 -21.26 21.38
N GLY A 101 19.51 -21.34 21.97
CA GLY A 101 19.28 -20.93 23.37
C GLY A 101 19.49 -19.44 23.68
N ASN A 102 19.58 -18.59 22.65
CA ASN A 102 19.62 -17.14 22.78
C ASN A 102 18.20 -16.57 22.64
N ASP A 103 17.71 -15.91 23.70
CA ASP A 103 16.51 -15.07 23.66
C ASP A 103 16.77 -13.85 22.75
N ASP A 104 16.67 -14.02 21.44
CA ASP A 104 16.82 -12.92 20.50
C ASP A 104 15.59 -12.02 20.58
N LYS A 105 15.79 -10.78 21.06
CA LYS A 105 14.71 -9.82 21.28
C LYS A 105 14.54 -8.98 20.04
N GLY A 106 13.36 -9.03 19.45
CA GLY A 106 12.95 -8.11 18.39
C GLY A 106 12.43 -6.78 18.96
N TYR A 107 12.77 -5.67 18.32
CA TYR A 107 12.28 -4.32 18.67
C TYR A 107 11.72 -3.63 17.42
N PRO A 108 10.54 -4.03 16.90
CA PRO A 108 9.84 -3.25 15.89
C PRO A 108 9.71 -1.79 16.28
N ASP A 109 9.91 -0.89 15.32
CA ASP A 109 9.88 0.55 15.55
C ASP A 109 8.55 1.00 16.13
N ILE A 110 7.43 0.54 15.54
CA ILE A 110 6.09 0.89 16.01
C ILE A 110 5.15 -0.31 15.91
N VAL A 111 4.44 -0.61 17.00
CA VAL A 111 3.36 -1.60 17.02
C VAL A 111 2.05 -0.92 17.36
N VAL A 112 1.08 -1.08 16.47
CA VAL A 112 -0.29 -0.61 16.64
C VAL A 112 -1.16 -1.76 17.13
N PHE A 113 -1.93 -1.52 18.17
CA PHE A 113 -2.83 -2.46 18.82
C PHE A 113 -4.29 -2.09 18.52
N LYS A 114 -5.14 -3.11 18.36
CA LYS A 114 -6.60 -2.97 18.21
C LYS A 114 -7.30 -3.83 19.25
N LYS A 115 -8.38 -3.33 19.83
CA LYS A 115 -9.23 -4.11 20.74
C LYS A 115 -9.94 -5.20 19.93
N ASP A 116 -9.87 -6.43 20.44
CA ASP A 116 -10.64 -7.55 19.91
C ASP A 116 -12.10 -7.40 20.39
N ASP A 117 -13.05 -7.33 19.45
CA ASP A 117 -14.48 -7.22 19.73
C ASP A 117 -14.99 -8.37 20.62
N LYS A 118 -14.33 -9.54 20.59
CA LYS A 118 -14.71 -10.73 21.36
C LYS A 118 -14.14 -10.72 22.78
N ASN A 119 -12.90 -10.24 22.95
CA ASN A 119 -12.13 -10.48 24.17
C ASN A 119 -11.77 -9.19 24.96
N LYS A 120 -12.15 -8.00 24.45
CA LYS A 120 -11.87 -6.66 25.01
C LYS A 120 -10.39 -6.30 25.24
N LYS A 121 -9.47 -7.27 25.14
CA LYS A 121 -8.02 -7.06 25.22
C LYS A 121 -7.47 -6.55 23.88
N ALA A 122 -6.59 -5.56 23.95
CA ALA A 122 -5.87 -5.06 22.79
C ALA A 122 -4.83 -6.10 22.32
N LYS A 123 -4.78 -6.36 21.01
CA LYS A 123 -3.82 -7.27 20.38
C LYS A 123 -3.04 -6.52 19.28
N PRO A 124 -1.79 -6.90 19.00
CA PRO A 124 -1.04 -6.37 17.86
C PRO A 124 -1.85 -6.49 16.57
N PHE A 125 -1.92 -5.40 15.82
CA PHE A 125 -2.76 -5.27 14.63
C PHE A 125 -1.92 -4.90 13.40
N MET A 126 -1.06 -3.88 13.53
CA MET A 126 -0.07 -3.52 12.52
C MET A 126 1.29 -3.39 13.18
N ILE A 127 2.34 -3.84 12.48
CA ILE A 127 3.73 -3.59 12.85
C ILE A 127 4.35 -2.73 11.75
N PHE A 128 5.02 -1.64 12.14
CA PHE A 128 5.78 -0.79 11.23
C PHE A 128 7.27 -1.01 11.45
N GLU A 129 7.97 -1.25 10.36
CA GLU A 129 9.43 -1.23 10.24
C GLU A 129 9.79 -0.04 9.34
N CYS A 130 10.60 0.87 9.86
CA CYS A 130 10.90 2.16 9.28
C CYS A 130 12.34 2.23 8.79
N LYS A 131 12.58 2.96 7.71
CA LYS A 131 13.90 3.25 7.16
C LYS A 131 14.04 4.73 6.83
N ARG A 132 15.26 5.14 6.48
CA ARG A 132 15.59 6.51 6.09
C ARG A 132 14.90 6.87 4.78
N LEU A 133 14.52 8.14 4.60
CA LEU A 133 13.67 8.59 3.49
C LEU A 133 14.21 8.23 2.11
N ASN A 134 15.53 8.29 1.94
CA ASN A 134 16.21 8.02 0.68
C ASN A 134 16.63 6.55 0.49
N THR A 135 16.31 5.66 1.45
CA THR A 135 16.53 4.22 1.28
C THR A 135 15.63 3.71 0.15
N GLY A 136 16.24 3.30 -0.96
CA GLY A 136 15.55 2.75 -2.11
C GLY A 136 14.92 1.39 -1.81
N THR A 137 13.81 1.08 -2.45
CA THR A 137 13.03 -0.14 -2.12
C THR A 137 13.62 -1.47 -2.59
N SER A 138 14.75 -1.41 -3.30
CA SER A 138 15.49 -2.55 -3.85
C SER A 138 16.89 -2.66 -3.24
N THR A 139 17.22 -1.86 -2.22
CA THR A 139 18.50 -1.95 -1.51
C THR A 139 18.55 -3.19 -0.63
N SER A 140 19.75 -3.68 -0.33
CA SER A 140 19.95 -4.78 0.64
C SER A 140 19.36 -4.44 2.00
N GLU A 141 19.52 -3.18 2.45
CA GLU A 141 18.93 -2.66 3.68
C GLU A 141 17.41 -2.89 3.71
N PHE A 142 16.70 -2.57 2.63
CA PHE A 142 15.25 -2.79 2.56
C PHE A 142 14.88 -4.28 2.57
N VAL A 143 15.73 -5.14 2.01
CA VAL A 143 15.53 -6.60 2.02
C VAL A 143 15.70 -7.18 3.43
N GLU A 144 16.77 -6.79 4.14
CA GLU A 144 17.02 -7.20 5.53
C GLU A 144 15.88 -6.75 6.46
N SER A 145 15.40 -5.52 6.28
CA SER A 145 14.24 -4.97 7.00
C SER A 145 12.97 -5.81 6.82
N ARG A 146 12.79 -6.41 5.64
CA ARG A 146 11.64 -7.26 5.34
C ARG A 146 11.72 -8.58 6.11
N GLU A 147 12.91 -9.13 6.29
CA GLU A 147 13.13 -10.33 7.11
C GLU A 147 12.87 -10.03 8.59
N GLN A 148 13.36 -8.89 9.09
CA GLN A 148 13.05 -8.39 10.44
C GLN A 148 11.54 -8.26 10.67
N LEU A 149 10.84 -7.59 9.74
CA LEU A 149 9.39 -7.46 9.81
C LEU A 149 8.68 -8.83 9.82
N SER A 150 9.12 -9.79 8.99
CA SER A 150 8.58 -11.15 8.99
C SER A 150 8.72 -11.84 10.35
N ASN A 151 9.87 -11.69 10.99
CA ASN A 151 10.14 -12.22 12.32
C ASN A 151 9.25 -11.57 13.39
N TYR A 152 9.03 -10.25 13.31
CA TYR A 152 8.13 -9.55 14.23
C TYR A 152 6.67 -9.99 14.07
N LEU A 153 6.23 -10.19 12.83
CA LEU A 153 4.88 -10.71 12.55
C LEU A 153 4.71 -12.14 13.08
N ARG A 154 5.74 -12.99 12.95
CA ARG A 154 5.72 -14.34 13.53
C ARG A 154 5.57 -14.29 15.05
N GLY A 155 6.41 -13.51 15.73
CA GLY A 155 6.42 -13.43 17.19
C GLY A 155 5.19 -12.76 17.82
N THR A 156 4.53 -11.85 17.09
CA THR A 156 3.34 -11.13 17.60
C THR A 156 2.01 -11.66 17.07
N GLN A 157 2.03 -12.39 15.95
CA GLN A 157 0.87 -12.76 15.16
C GLN A 157 0.00 -11.57 14.72
N ALA A 158 0.59 -10.37 14.58
CA ALA A 158 -0.12 -9.25 13.98
C ALA A 158 -0.47 -9.60 12.51
N PRO A 159 -1.69 -9.29 12.03
CA PRO A 159 -2.11 -9.67 10.69
C PRO A 159 -1.42 -8.87 9.58
N VAL A 160 -0.94 -7.65 9.87
CA VAL A 160 -0.41 -6.73 8.87
C VAL A 160 0.97 -6.23 9.29
N GLY A 161 1.93 -6.34 8.38
CA GLY A 161 3.23 -5.67 8.47
C GLY A 161 3.30 -4.50 7.51
N VAL A 162 4.01 -3.45 7.88
CA VAL A 162 4.22 -2.25 7.08
C VAL A 162 5.71 -1.95 7.05
N LEU A 163 6.34 -2.07 5.90
CA LEU A 163 7.72 -1.64 5.69
C LEU A 163 7.70 -0.30 4.96
N THR A 164 8.38 0.71 5.50
CA THR A 164 8.31 2.07 4.97
C THR A 164 9.60 2.86 5.14
N ASN A 165 9.87 3.76 4.21
CA ASN A 165 10.85 4.83 4.37
C ASN A 165 10.18 6.19 4.62
N GLY A 166 8.88 6.22 4.96
CA GLY A 166 8.08 7.44 5.09
C GLY A 166 7.55 8.02 3.77
N ARG A 167 8.20 7.75 2.63
CA ARG A 167 7.65 8.08 1.31
C ARG A 167 6.81 6.93 0.76
N ILE A 168 7.39 5.74 0.74
CA ILE A 168 6.79 4.51 0.20
C ILE A 168 6.36 3.64 1.38
N TYR A 169 5.12 3.17 1.34
CA TYR A 169 4.53 2.27 2.33
C TYR A 169 4.15 0.96 1.67
N ARG A 170 4.79 -0.15 2.08
CA ARG A 170 4.48 -1.50 1.62
C ARG A 170 3.78 -2.29 2.72
N PHE A 171 2.53 -2.68 2.45
CA PHE A 171 1.72 -3.48 3.37
C PHE A 171 1.80 -4.95 2.99
N TYR A 172 2.14 -5.77 3.96
CA TYR A 172 2.30 -7.22 3.85
C TYR A 172 1.29 -7.93 4.75
N LEU A 173 0.85 -9.11 4.29
CA LEU A 173 -0.09 -9.94 5.01
C LEU A 173 0.66 -11.07 5.71
N TYR A 174 0.39 -11.26 7.00
CA TYR A 174 0.85 -12.45 7.72
C TYR A 174 -0.14 -13.60 7.57
N ARG A 175 0.34 -14.74 7.08
CA ARG A 175 -0.38 -16.00 6.90
C ARG A 175 -0.18 -16.87 8.13
N LYS A 176 -1.05 -16.71 9.13
CA LYS A 176 -0.95 -17.39 10.42
C LYS A 176 -0.89 -18.91 10.28
N GLU A 177 -1.65 -19.48 9.35
CA GLU A 177 -1.70 -20.90 9.04
C GLU A 177 -0.41 -21.46 8.43
N LYS A 178 0.43 -20.60 7.86
CA LYS A 178 1.74 -20.95 7.27
C LYS A 178 2.92 -20.41 8.10
N CYS A 179 2.65 -19.73 9.21
CA CYS A 179 3.63 -19.02 10.03
C CYS A 179 4.59 -18.11 9.22
N THR A 180 4.10 -17.51 8.13
CA THR A 180 4.93 -16.75 7.19
C THR A 180 4.25 -15.47 6.71
N MET A 181 5.05 -14.51 6.22
CA MET A 181 4.57 -13.28 5.59
C MET A 181 4.56 -13.47 4.07
N ASP A 182 3.55 -12.93 3.38
CA ASP A 182 3.55 -12.88 1.92
C ASP A 182 4.78 -12.09 1.41
N THR A 183 5.47 -12.61 0.40
CA THR A 183 6.72 -11.99 -0.12
C THR A 183 6.47 -10.72 -0.92
N THR A 184 5.25 -10.58 -1.46
CA THR A 184 4.79 -9.43 -2.25
C THR A 184 3.84 -8.59 -1.40
N PRO A 185 4.02 -7.26 -1.35
CA PRO A 185 3.06 -6.41 -0.66
C PRO A 185 1.72 -6.39 -1.42
N PHE A 186 0.63 -6.52 -0.67
CA PHE A 186 -0.73 -6.48 -1.20
C PHE A 186 -1.19 -5.04 -1.49
N LEU A 187 -0.58 -4.05 -0.84
CA LEU A 187 -0.77 -2.64 -1.07
C LEU A 187 0.57 -1.92 -1.00
N GLU A 188 0.83 -1.07 -1.98
CA GLU A 188 1.97 -0.15 -1.99
C GLU A 188 1.45 1.26 -2.24
N ILE A 189 1.93 2.23 -1.48
CA ILE A 189 1.57 3.63 -1.61
C ILE A 189 2.84 4.47 -1.65
N ASP A 190 3.00 5.25 -2.72
CA ASP A 190 4.04 6.28 -2.81
C ASP A 190 3.41 7.66 -2.57
N PHE A 191 3.86 8.34 -1.52
CA PHE A 191 3.38 9.68 -1.19
C PHE A 191 3.85 10.78 -2.16
N GLU A 192 4.85 10.53 -3.00
CA GLU A 192 5.11 11.41 -4.14
C GLU A 192 4.00 11.34 -5.19
N ASP A 193 3.43 10.15 -5.41
CA ASP A 193 2.40 9.92 -6.43
C ASP A 193 1.02 10.46 -6.04
N ILE A 194 0.71 10.53 -4.74
CA ILE A 194 -0.58 11.04 -4.23
C ILE A 194 -0.86 12.48 -4.71
N GLY A 195 0.18 13.31 -4.83
CA GLY A 195 0.04 14.70 -5.28
C GLY A 195 -0.02 14.86 -6.81
N GLN A 196 0.67 14.00 -7.56
CA GLN A 196 0.88 14.16 -9.01
C GLN A 196 -0.12 13.36 -9.86
N ARG A 197 -0.47 12.14 -9.43
CA ARG A 197 -1.22 11.16 -10.25
C ARG A 197 -2.67 10.93 -9.78
N GLY A 198 -3.05 11.55 -8.67
CA GLY A 198 -4.43 11.64 -8.18
C GLY A 198 -4.70 10.91 -6.86
N ASN A 199 -5.75 11.36 -6.16
CA ASN A 199 -6.10 10.95 -4.79
C ASN A 199 -6.76 9.56 -4.68
N ASN A 200 -6.81 8.76 -5.75
CA ASN A 200 -7.59 7.52 -5.81
C ASN A 200 -7.02 6.40 -4.94
N ILE A 201 -5.75 6.52 -4.52
CA ILE A 201 -5.09 5.56 -3.64
C ILE A 201 -5.44 5.80 -2.15
N ILE A 202 -5.82 7.02 -1.76
CA ILE A 202 -6.11 7.38 -0.36
C ILE A 202 -7.22 6.50 0.25
N PRO A 203 -8.34 6.21 -0.44
CA PRO A 203 -9.36 5.29 0.07
C PRO A 203 -8.84 3.88 0.40
N MET A 204 -7.71 3.44 -0.18
CA MET A 204 -7.12 2.14 0.13
C MET A 204 -6.55 2.07 1.56
N LEU A 205 -6.30 3.20 2.20
CA LEU A 205 -5.89 3.28 3.61
C LEU A 205 -7.06 3.16 4.60
N TRP A 206 -8.30 3.33 4.12
CA TRP A 206 -9.48 3.34 4.98
C TRP A 206 -9.67 2.09 5.85
N PRO A 207 -9.43 0.86 5.34
CA PRO A 207 -9.58 -0.36 6.14
C PRO A 207 -8.69 -0.40 7.39
N PHE A 208 -7.55 0.29 7.36
CA PHE A 208 -6.57 0.33 8.46
C PHE A 208 -6.89 1.39 9.51
N ARG A 209 -7.97 2.16 9.35
CA ARG A 209 -8.37 3.14 10.37
C ARG A 209 -8.87 2.44 11.63
N LYS A 210 -8.66 3.04 12.80
CA LYS A 210 -9.20 2.54 14.08
C LYS A 210 -10.73 2.39 14.03
N ALA A 211 -11.42 3.41 13.52
CA ALA A 211 -12.88 3.43 13.37
C ALA A 211 -13.43 2.50 12.27
N SER A 212 -12.55 1.78 11.58
CA SER A 212 -12.91 0.82 10.55
C SER A 212 -13.58 -0.41 11.18
N SER A 213 -14.74 -0.79 10.67
CA SER A 213 -15.45 -2.05 10.99
C SER A 213 -14.78 -3.28 10.38
N PHE A 214 -13.59 -3.11 9.79
CA PHE A 214 -12.75 -4.19 9.34
C PHE A 214 -12.08 -4.83 10.55
N ASP A 215 -12.56 -6.02 10.89
CA ASP A 215 -11.85 -6.96 11.75
C ASP A 215 -10.67 -7.58 10.98
N THR A 216 -9.91 -8.41 11.68
CA THR A 216 -8.76 -9.11 11.11
C THR A 216 -9.14 -9.93 9.87
N ASP A 217 -10.28 -10.62 9.91
CA ASP A 217 -10.72 -11.54 8.86
C ASP A 217 -11.03 -10.78 7.56
N LYS A 218 -11.74 -9.65 7.64
CA LYS A 218 -12.02 -8.79 6.47
C LYS A 218 -10.77 -8.18 5.86
N ILE A 219 -9.75 -7.90 6.66
CA ILE A 219 -8.46 -7.39 6.14
C ILE A 219 -7.72 -8.50 5.42
N GLN A 220 -7.70 -9.71 5.98
CA GLN A 220 -7.09 -10.87 5.31
C GLN A 220 -7.79 -11.20 3.99
N GLU A 221 -9.11 -11.20 3.96
CA GLU A 221 -9.90 -11.39 2.73
C GLU A 221 -9.55 -10.33 1.68
N ARG A 222 -9.58 -9.05 2.07
CA ARG A 222 -9.28 -7.94 1.16
C ARG A 222 -7.85 -8.00 0.64
N ALA A 223 -6.87 -8.23 1.51
CA ALA A 223 -5.46 -8.32 1.14
C ALA A 223 -5.20 -9.49 0.19
N THR A 224 -5.82 -10.65 0.45
CA THR A 224 -5.73 -11.82 -0.43
C THR A 224 -6.29 -11.51 -1.82
N LYS A 225 -7.49 -10.90 -1.89
CA LYS A 225 -8.10 -10.49 -3.16
C LYS A 225 -7.23 -9.49 -3.94
N LEU A 226 -6.60 -8.53 -3.25
CA LEU A 226 -5.70 -7.57 -3.90
C LEU A 226 -4.45 -8.24 -4.48
N LEU A 227 -3.90 -9.24 -3.79
CA LEU A 227 -2.77 -10.03 -4.29
C LEU A 227 -3.16 -10.87 -5.52
N GLU A 228 -4.33 -11.52 -5.47
CA GLU A 228 -4.87 -12.30 -6.59
C GLU A 228 -5.06 -11.43 -7.83
N VAL A 229 -5.74 -10.29 -7.70
CA VAL A 229 -5.94 -9.34 -8.82
C VAL A 229 -4.61 -8.85 -9.37
N LYS A 230 -3.64 -8.52 -8.51
CA LYS A 230 -2.29 -8.10 -8.94
C LYS A 230 -1.57 -9.21 -9.71
N ALA A 231 -1.70 -10.47 -9.27
CA ALA A 231 -1.11 -11.62 -9.94
C ALA A 231 -1.77 -11.90 -11.30
N GLU A 232 -3.11 -11.83 -11.37
CA GLU A 232 -3.87 -11.97 -12.62
C GLU A 232 -3.50 -10.90 -13.64
N VAL A 233 -3.45 -9.63 -13.23
CA VAL A 233 -3.04 -8.52 -14.09
C VAL A 233 -1.60 -8.70 -14.58
N LYS A 234 -0.66 -9.09 -13.69
CA LYS A 234 0.73 -9.39 -14.08
C LYS A 234 0.78 -10.52 -15.11
N SER A 235 0.05 -11.60 -14.89
CA SER A 235 0.01 -12.75 -15.80
C SER A 235 -0.57 -12.38 -17.17
N TYR A 236 -1.65 -11.59 -17.18
CA TYR A 236 -2.24 -11.09 -18.43
C TYR A 236 -1.25 -10.19 -19.19
N LEU A 237 -0.62 -9.23 -18.52
CA LEU A 237 0.34 -8.33 -19.15
C LEU A 237 1.54 -9.10 -19.69
N ALA A 238 2.10 -10.06 -18.95
CA ALA A 238 3.21 -10.89 -19.43
C ALA A 238 2.86 -11.61 -20.74
N LYS A 239 1.64 -12.14 -20.88
CA LYS A 239 1.16 -12.73 -22.13
C LYS A 239 1.05 -11.70 -23.26
N GLN A 240 0.63 -10.47 -22.96
CA GLN A 240 0.57 -9.41 -23.98
C GLN A 240 1.97 -8.94 -24.42
N PHE A 241 2.98 -8.99 -23.55
CA PHE A 241 4.36 -8.69 -23.94
C PHE A 241 4.96 -9.76 -24.84
N ASP A 242 4.68 -11.03 -24.57
CA ASP A 242 5.17 -12.17 -25.36
C ASP A 242 4.42 -12.33 -26.70
N SER A 243 3.08 -12.32 -26.65
CA SER A 243 2.20 -12.51 -27.80
C SER A 243 1.00 -11.56 -27.71
N PRO A 244 1.17 -10.28 -28.07
CA PRO A 244 0.13 -9.27 -27.97
C PRO A 244 -1.06 -9.59 -28.88
N THR A 245 -2.27 -9.53 -28.33
CA THR A 245 -3.49 -9.75 -29.11
C THR A 245 -3.80 -8.55 -30.01
N LYS A 246 -4.62 -8.76 -31.04
CA LYS A 246 -5.03 -7.68 -31.95
C LYS A 246 -5.72 -6.54 -31.21
N GLU A 247 -6.56 -6.86 -30.21
CA GLU A 247 -7.28 -5.89 -29.40
C GLU A 247 -6.32 -5.04 -28.55
N PHE A 248 -5.28 -5.65 -28.00
CA PHE A 248 -4.26 -4.95 -27.22
C PHE A 248 -3.45 -3.99 -28.10
N LEU A 249 -3.06 -4.44 -29.29
CA LEU A 249 -2.35 -3.62 -30.28
C LEU A 249 -3.22 -2.47 -30.78
N GLN A 250 -4.51 -2.71 -31.02
CA GLN A 250 -5.48 -1.67 -31.37
C GLN A 250 -5.62 -0.64 -30.25
N CYS A 251 -5.63 -1.07 -29.00
CA CYS A 251 -5.69 -0.17 -27.84
C CYS A 251 -4.46 0.75 -27.79
N ILE A 252 -3.25 0.19 -27.92
CA ILE A 252 -2.00 0.98 -27.93
C ILE A 252 -1.99 1.93 -29.13
N TYR A 253 -2.32 1.43 -30.33
CA TYR A 253 -2.41 2.26 -31.54
C TYR A 253 -3.35 3.45 -31.34
N ALA A 254 -4.55 3.21 -30.81
CA ALA A 254 -5.56 4.24 -30.59
C ALA A 254 -5.18 5.27 -29.50
N GLN A 255 -4.29 4.94 -28.56
CA GLN A 255 -3.88 5.86 -27.49
C GLN A 255 -2.54 6.55 -27.76
N ALA A 256 -1.52 5.79 -28.19
CA ALA A 256 -0.16 6.28 -28.38
C ALA A 256 0.05 6.94 -29.75
N LEU A 257 -0.67 6.50 -30.79
CA LEU A 257 -0.47 6.95 -32.16
C LEU A 257 -1.63 7.83 -32.66
N LYS A 258 -2.36 8.52 -31.76
CA LYS A 258 -3.54 9.34 -32.11
C LYS A 258 -3.31 10.33 -33.25
N GLU A 259 -2.13 10.94 -33.33
CA GLU A 259 -1.79 11.88 -34.40
C GLU A 259 -1.43 11.15 -35.71
N HIS A 260 -0.63 10.07 -35.64
CA HIS A 260 -0.28 9.25 -36.80
C HIS A 260 -1.47 8.48 -37.39
N ALA A 261 -2.48 8.17 -36.57
CA ALA A 261 -3.69 7.48 -36.98
C ALA A 261 -4.63 8.35 -37.83
N LYS A 262 -4.50 9.69 -37.79
CA LYS A 262 -5.27 10.61 -38.65
C LYS A 262 -4.75 10.65 -40.08
N GLU A 263 -3.46 10.38 -40.27
CA GLU A 263 -2.77 10.46 -41.57
C GLU A 263 -2.72 9.11 -42.30
N ALA A 264 -2.94 8.03 -41.56
CA ALA A 264 -2.76 6.65 -41.99
C ALA A 264 -4.11 5.99 -42.32
N GLY A 265 -4.37 5.67 -43.60
CA GLY A 265 -5.49 4.80 -44.00
C GLY A 265 -5.35 3.35 -43.49
N GLU A 266 -6.40 2.53 -43.60
CA GLU A 266 -6.48 1.15 -43.06
C GLU A 266 -5.29 0.24 -43.43
N ALA A 267 -4.66 0.44 -44.60
CA ALA A 267 -3.50 -0.32 -45.07
C ALA A 267 -2.22 -0.11 -44.23
N ASN A 268 -2.20 0.86 -43.32
CA ASN A 268 -1.05 1.22 -42.48
C ASN A 268 -1.16 0.67 -41.04
N ALA A 269 -2.27 0.03 -40.66
CA ALA A 269 -2.47 -0.48 -39.30
C ALA A 269 -1.55 -1.67 -38.95
N GLU A 270 -1.36 -2.62 -39.86
CA GLU A 270 -0.50 -3.80 -39.60
C GLU A 270 0.98 -3.41 -39.50
N ALA A 271 1.45 -2.45 -40.30
CA ALA A 271 2.80 -1.91 -40.18
C ALA A 271 3.02 -1.23 -38.81
N MET A 272 2.01 -0.49 -38.33
CA MET A 272 2.06 0.14 -37.01
C MET A 272 1.98 -0.89 -35.88
N PHE A 273 1.18 -1.95 -36.02
CA PHE A 273 1.17 -3.07 -35.06
C PHE A 273 2.52 -3.79 -35.02
N PHE A 274 3.21 -3.91 -36.14
CA PHE A 274 4.57 -4.46 -36.17
C PHE A 274 5.53 -3.60 -35.33
N LEU A 275 5.50 -2.27 -35.46
CA LEU A 275 6.32 -1.36 -34.65
C LEU A 275 5.96 -1.43 -33.15
N ILE A 276 4.68 -1.54 -32.82
CA ILE A 276 4.24 -1.72 -31.42
C ILE A 276 4.82 -3.02 -30.85
N ARG A 277 4.81 -4.13 -31.62
CA ARG A 277 5.40 -5.40 -31.19
C ARG A 277 6.91 -5.28 -30.95
N GLN A 278 7.64 -4.57 -31.82
CA GLN A 278 9.06 -4.32 -31.62
C GLN A 278 9.32 -3.53 -30.34
N ALA A 279 8.57 -2.45 -30.10
CA ALA A 279 8.69 -1.67 -28.88
C ALA A 279 8.38 -2.49 -27.61
N LEU A 280 7.34 -3.33 -27.63
CA LEU A 280 7.02 -4.22 -26.51
C LEU A 280 8.16 -5.22 -26.25
N TYR A 281 8.77 -5.77 -27.29
CA TYR A 281 9.91 -6.68 -27.18
C TYR A 281 11.16 -5.99 -26.61
N GLU A 282 11.46 -4.77 -27.08
CA GLU A 282 12.58 -3.96 -26.57
C GLU A 282 12.41 -3.66 -25.08
N ILE A 283 11.21 -3.23 -24.66
CA ILE A 283 10.86 -3.02 -23.25
C ILE A 283 11.05 -4.32 -22.46
N ALA A 284 10.50 -5.44 -22.93
CA ALA A 284 10.65 -6.72 -22.25
C ALA A 284 12.12 -7.12 -22.07
N LYS A 285 12.98 -6.80 -23.04
CA LYS A 285 14.43 -7.05 -22.97
C LYS A 285 15.16 -6.11 -22.03
N GLU A 286 14.79 -4.83 -21.99
CA GLU A 286 15.39 -3.83 -21.06
C GLU A 286 15.11 -4.18 -19.60
N PHE A 287 13.90 -4.67 -19.30
CA PHE A 287 13.53 -5.09 -17.95
C PHE A 287 13.92 -6.55 -17.62
N HIS A 288 14.48 -7.29 -18.58
CA HIS A 288 15.09 -8.60 -18.39
C HIS A 288 16.62 -8.54 -18.61
N VAL A 289 17.33 -7.85 -17.71
CA VAL A 289 18.76 -8.10 -17.48
C VAL A 289 18.88 -9.11 -16.33
N GLN A 290 18.98 -10.38 -16.74
CA GLN A 290 19.23 -11.63 -15.99
C GLN A 290 18.33 -11.96 -14.79
#